data_AF-A0AAV2E3N9-F1
#
_entry.id   AF-A0AAV2E3N9-F1
#
_cell.length_a   1.000
_cell.length_b   1.000
_cell.length_c   1.000
_cell.angle_alpha   90.00
_cell.angle_beta   90.00
_cell.angle_gamma   90.00
#
_symmetry.space_group_name_H-M   'P 1'
#
loop_
_entity.id
_entity.type
_entity.pdbx_description
1 polymer ?
#
loop_
_entity_poly.entity_id
_entity_poly.type
_entity_poly.pdbx_seq_one_letter_code
_entity_poly.pdbx_strand_id
1 'polypeptide(L)'
;MALSYANVVARDSKEATQKNDTWTPVGEHDLITGSFNGEPELRISSGFKEKLCVSWQRTLVVRVLGLNISFLTFCNKIRNLWRPTRAMEIMALGHECFLIKLVMMLITSEHLQKARG
;
A
#
# COMPACT_ATOMS: atom_id res chain seq x y z
N MET A 1 -30.06 -2.30 6.31
CA MET A 1 -29.60 -2.32 4.90
C MET A 1 -28.11 -1.97 4.92
N ALA A 2 -27.25 -2.97 5.16
CA ALA A 2 -25.81 -2.81 5.29
C ALA A 2 -25.14 -3.45 4.07
N LEU A 3 -24.55 -2.63 3.19
CA LEU A 3 -23.75 -3.14 2.09
C LEU A 3 -22.35 -3.45 2.64
N SER A 4 -22.06 -4.75 2.71
CA SER A 4 -20.75 -5.31 3.02
C SER A 4 -19.70 -4.82 2.01
N TYR A 5 -18.59 -4.31 2.55
CA TYR A 5 -17.37 -3.83 1.90
C TYR A 5 -16.61 -4.89 1.07
N ALA A 6 -17.12 -6.12 1.01
CA ALA A 6 -16.46 -7.26 0.37
C ALA A 6 -16.57 -7.31 -1.18
N ASN A 7 -17.39 -6.46 -1.81
CA ASN A 7 -17.79 -6.68 -3.21
C ASN A 7 -17.04 -5.86 -4.29
N VAL A 8 -15.92 -5.20 -3.97
CA VAL A 8 -15.18 -4.40 -4.97
C VAL A 8 -13.95 -5.12 -5.55
N VAL A 9 -13.52 -6.25 -4.98
CA VAL A 9 -12.30 -6.96 -5.42
C VAL A 9 -12.65 -8.29 -6.07
N ALA A 10 -13.42 -8.24 -7.15
CA ALA A 10 -13.66 -9.40 -7.99
C ALA A 10 -13.76 -8.97 -9.45
N ARG A 11 -12.60 -8.87 -10.12
CA ARG A 11 -12.38 -9.10 -11.56
C ARG A 11 -10.96 -8.69 -11.94
N ASP A 12 -10.05 -9.66 -11.96
CA ASP A 12 -9.53 -10.25 -13.19
C ASP A 12 -8.16 -10.88 -12.88
N SER A 13 -8.07 -12.19 -13.05
CA SER A 13 -6.85 -12.96 -12.88
C SER A 13 -6.39 -13.41 -14.26
N LYS A 14 -5.23 -12.92 -14.72
CA LYS A 14 -4.31 -13.72 -15.56
C LYS A 14 -2.86 -13.44 -15.19
N GLU A 15 -2.20 -14.57 -14.94
CA GLU A 15 -0.92 -14.88 -14.34
C GLU A 15 0.29 -14.40 -15.14
N ALA A 16 1.22 -13.69 -14.48
CA ALA A 16 2.60 -13.51 -14.90
C ALA A 16 3.49 -13.56 -13.65
N THR A 17 4.54 -14.37 -13.72
CA THR A 17 5.36 -14.90 -12.60
C THR A 17 5.84 -13.86 -11.58
N GLN A 18 4.93 -13.62 -10.65
CA GLN A 18 5.01 -13.36 -9.22
C GLN A 18 6.38 -13.63 -8.57
N LYS A 19 7.18 -12.57 -8.33
CA LYS A 19 7.90 -12.47 -7.05
C LYS A 19 6.83 -12.25 -6.01
N ASN A 20 6.43 -13.35 -5.41
CA ASN A 20 5.34 -13.44 -4.48
C ASN A 20 5.52 -12.46 -3.32
N ASP A 21 4.61 -11.49 -3.24
CA ASP A 21 4.10 -11.05 -1.94
C ASP A 21 3.36 -12.23 -1.28
N THR A 22 4.03 -13.39 -1.14
CA THR A 22 3.58 -14.44 -0.24
C THR A 22 3.60 -13.75 1.09
N TRP A 23 2.42 -13.44 1.62
CA TRP A 23 2.25 -13.15 3.02
C TRP A 23 2.79 -14.38 3.75
N THR A 24 4.08 -14.35 4.09
CA THR A 24 4.66 -15.31 5.00
C THR A 24 4.02 -14.99 6.33
N PRO A 25 3.32 -15.94 6.96
CA PRO A 25 2.78 -15.74 8.29
C PRO A 25 3.90 -15.18 9.16
N VAL A 26 3.54 -14.17 9.96
CA VAL A 26 4.47 -13.57 10.91
C VAL A 26 5.04 -14.70 11.76
N GLY A 27 6.36 -14.88 11.73
CA GLY A 27 7.00 -15.97 12.46
C GLY A 27 6.82 -15.77 13.97
N GLU A 28 6.79 -16.87 14.72
CA GLU A 28 6.71 -16.84 16.19
C GLU A 28 7.84 -16.00 16.83
N HIS A 29 8.96 -15.81 16.12
CA HIS A 29 10.08 -14.98 16.55
C HIS A 29 10.12 -13.58 15.93
N ASP A 30 9.19 -13.23 15.05
CA ASP A 30 9.14 -11.93 14.39
C ASP A 30 8.49 -10.84 15.25
N LEU A 31 7.62 -11.26 16.18
CA LEU A 31 6.95 -10.39 17.15
C LEU A 31 7.24 -10.88 18.56
N ILE A 32 7.82 -10.01 19.38
CA ILE A 32 7.96 -10.23 20.81
C ILE A 32 7.05 -9.22 21.48
N THR A 33 5.99 -9.71 22.12
CA THR A 33 5.10 -8.88 22.94
C THR A 33 5.59 -8.93 24.38
N GLY A 34 5.76 -7.78 25.00
CA GLY A 34 6.20 -7.63 26.38
C GLY A 34 5.51 -6.46 27.06
N SER A 35 5.96 -6.13 28.27
CA SER A 35 5.64 -4.86 28.91
C SER A 35 6.91 -4.25 29.48
N PHE A 36 7.10 -2.96 29.20
CA PHE A 36 8.19 -2.16 29.73
C PHE A 36 7.57 -1.03 30.54
N ASN A 37 7.91 -0.93 31.83
CA ASN A 37 7.34 0.08 32.74
C ASN A 37 5.80 0.12 32.82
N GLY A 38 5.13 -1.02 32.63
CA GLY A 38 3.67 -1.09 32.63
C GLY A 38 3.01 -0.67 31.33
N GLU A 39 3.80 -0.28 30.32
CA GLU A 39 3.32 0.01 28.97
C GLU A 39 3.45 -1.25 28.09
N PRO A 40 2.50 -1.49 27.16
CA PRO A 40 2.60 -2.59 26.22
C PRO A 40 3.77 -2.36 25.26
N GLU A 41 4.68 -3.31 25.15
CA GLU A 41 5.82 -3.26 24.25
C GLU A 41 5.63 -4.28 23.12
N LEU A 42 5.73 -3.82 21.87
CA LEU A 42 5.81 -4.68 20.70
C LEU A 42 7.19 -4.53 20.07
N ARG A 43 8.01 -5.57 20.17
CA ARG A 43 9.33 -5.62 19.53
C ARG A 43 9.23 -6.44 18.26
N ILE A 44 9.82 -5.91 17.21
CA ILE A 44 9.86 -6.53 15.89
C ILE A 44 11.30 -6.97 15.60
N SER A 45 11.47 -8.18 15.07
CA SER A 45 12.79 -8.66 14.63
C SER A 45 13.37 -7.73 13.55
N SER A 46 14.70 -7.60 13.49
CA SER A 46 15.35 -6.71 12.51
C SER A 46 15.05 -7.12 11.06
N GLY A 47 15.05 -8.42 10.78
CA GLY A 47 14.70 -8.96 9.46
C GLY A 47 13.24 -8.72 9.09
N PHE A 48 12.31 -8.85 10.04
CA PHE A 48 10.89 -8.55 9.78
C PHE A 48 10.66 -7.04 9.57
N LYS A 49 11.33 -6.19 10.35
CA LYS A 49 11.31 -4.74 10.15
C LYS A 49 11.77 -4.34 8.75
N GLU A 50 12.88 -4.91 8.27
CA GLU A 50 13.40 -4.63 6.93
C GLU A 50 12.39 -5.03 5.84
N LYS A 51 11.81 -6.24 5.94
CA LYS A 51 10.76 -6.70 5.01
C LYS A 51 9.55 -5.76 5.00
N LEU A 52 9.10 -5.32 6.18
CA LEU A 52 8.02 -4.33 6.28
C LEU A 52 8.41 -3.04 5.57
N CYS A 53 9.59 -2.48 5.86
CA CYS A 53 10.07 -1.25 5.24
C CYS A 53 10.19 -1.35 3.72
N VAL A 54 10.63 -2.49 3.17
CA VAL A 54 10.72 -2.73 1.72
C VAL A 54 9.38 -2.50 1.03
N SER A 55 8.29 -2.99 1.62
CA SER A 55 6.94 -2.83 1.04
C SER A 55 6.46 -1.37 0.97
N TRP A 56 7.07 -0.48 1.77
CA TRP A 56 6.69 0.93 1.91
C TRP A 56 7.71 1.91 1.29
N GLN A 57 8.78 1.45 0.65
CA GLN A 57 9.86 2.30 0.12
C GLN A 57 9.39 3.40 -0.86
N ARG A 58 8.27 3.18 -1.55
CA ARG A 58 7.69 4.12 -2.53
C ARG A 58 6.39 4.72 -2.03
N THR A 59 6.35 5.04 -0.75
CA THR A 59 5.17 5.65 -0.12
C THR A 59 5.47 7.02 0.45
N LEU A 60 4.44 7.87 0.42
CA LEU A 60 4.47 9.23 0.93
C LEU A 60 3.40 9.36 2.00
N VAL A 61 3.79 9.88 3.16
CA VAL A 61 2.85 10.32 4.20
C VAL A 61 2.54 11.78 3.93
N VAL A 62 1.28 12.07 3.63
CA VAL A 62 0.80 13.41 3.31
C VAL A 62 -0.19 13.84 4.38
N ARG A 63 0.09 14.96 5.03
CA ARG A 63 -0.83 15.60 5.96
C ARG A 63 -1.48 16.81 5.30
N VAL A 64 -2.80 16.86 5.32
CA VAL A 64 -3.57 18.01 4.85
C VAL A 64 -3.69 19.02 5.99
N LEU A 65 -3.43 20.29 5.68
CA LEU A 65 -3.48 21.39 6.64
C LEU A 65 -4.66 22.32 6.32
N GLY A 66 -5.19 22.96 7.35
CA GLY A 66 -6.21 24.00 7.25
C GLY A 66 -7.65 23.48 7.18
N LEU A 67 -7.98 22.70 6.16
CA LEU A 67 -9.35 22.20 5.92
C LEU A 67 -9.42 20.69 6.06
N ASN A 68 -10.43 20.22 6.80
CA ASN A 68 -10.80 18.82 6.81
C ASN A 68 -11.40 18.47 5.44
N ILE A 69 -10.81 17.51 4.73
CA ILE A 69 -11.33 17.10 3.43
C ILE A 69 -11.66 15.62 3.41
N SER A 70 -12.78 15.28 2.77
CA SER A 70 -13.16 13.88 2.59
C SER A 70 -12.07 13.13 1.81
N PHE A 71 -11.93 11.83 2.10
CA PHE A 71 -11.00 10.95 1.41
C PHE A 71 -11.15 11.02 -0.13
N LEU A 72 -12.39 11.04 -0.63
CA LEU A 72 -12.66 11.14 -2.06
C LEU A 72 -12.21 12.48 -2.66
N THR A 73 -12.44 13.58 -1.93
CA THR A 73 -11.98 14.91 -2.33
C THR A 73 -10.45 14.96 -2.39
N PHE A 74 -9.76 14.43 -1.38
CA PHE A 74 -8.30 14.33 -1.38
C PHE A 74 -7.79 13.50 -2.56
N CYS A 75 -8.36 12.31 -2.76
CA CYS A 75 -8.00 11.42 -3.87
C CYS A 75 -8.12 12.11 -5.23
N ASN A 76 -9.20 12.84 -5.47
CA ASN A 76 -9.40 13.56 -6.72
C ASN A 76 -8.40 14.73 -6.87
N LYS A 77 -8.21 15.52 -5.81
CA LYS A 77 -7.26 16.64 -5.82
C LYS A 77 -5.85 16.18 -6.09
N ILE A 78 -5.38 15.14 -5.40
CA ILE A 78 -3.98 14.70 -5.51
C ILE A 78 -3.70 14.07 -6.86
N ARG A 79 -4.64 13.29 -7.42
CA ARG A 79 -4.51 12.75 -8.79
C ARG A 79 -4.47 13.85 -9.83
N ASN A 80 -5.29 14.88 -9.69
CA ASN A 80 -5.31 16.01 -10.61
C ASN A 80 -4.05 16.89 -10.49
N LEU A 81 -3.57 17.10 -9.27
CA LEU A 81 -2.39 17.93 -8.99
C LEU A 81 -1.11 17.26 -9.48
N TRP A 82 -0.91 15.99 -9.16
CA TRP A 82 0.34 15.29 -9.47
C TRP A 82 0.34 14.69 -10.88
N ARG A 83 -0.84 14.47 -11.47
CA ARG A 83 -1.01 13.83 -12.79
C ARG A 83 -0.13 12.60 -12.93
N PRO A 84 -0.23 11.64 -11.98
CA PRO A 84 0.73 10.55 -11.90
C PRO A 84 0.68 9.73 -13.18
N THR A 85 1.85 9.43 -13.75
CA THR A 85 1.98 8.59 -14.95
C THR A 85 1.61 7.13 -14.68
N ARG A 86 1.54 6.71 -13.40
CA ARG A 86 1.29 5.34 -12.98
C ARG A 86 0.17 5.27 -11.94
N ALA A 87 -0.29 4.06 -11.66
CA ALA A 87 -1.29 3.80 -10.64
C ALA A 87 -0.81 4.26 -9.26
N MET A 88 -1.75 4.82 -8.50
CA MET A 88 -1.54 5.37 -7.17
C MET A 88 -2.60 4.78 -6.24
N GLU A 89 -2.15 4.15 -5.18
CA GLU A 89 -2.99 3.67 -4.09
C GLU A 89 -2.95 4.69 -2.94
N ILE A 90 -4.11 5.01 -2.37
CA ILE A 90 -4.25 6.02 -1.32
C ILE A 90 -5.01 5.37 -0.16
N MET A 91 -4.48 5.51 1.06
CA MET A 91 -5.09 5.02 2.29
C MET A 91 -5.24 6.18 3.28
N ALA A 92 -6.36 6.23 4.00
CA ALA A 92 -6.55 7.20 5.07
C ALA A 92 -5.96 6.65 6.38
N LEU A 93 -5.12 7.43 7.04
CA LEU A 93 -4.55 7.10 8.36
C LEU A 93 -5.31 7.78 9.52
N GLY A 94 -6.26 8.66 9.19
CA GLY A 94 -6.96 9.51 10.17
C GLY A 94 -6.22 10.83 10.44
N HIS A 95 -6.87 11.74 11.17
CA HIS A 95 -6.31 13.06 11.52
C HIS A 95 -5.75 13.85 10.32
N GLU A 96 -6.46 13.82 9.18
CA GLU A 96 -6.03 14.45 7.93
C GLU A 96 -4.68 13.95 7.37
N CYS A 97 -4.24 12.77 7.81
CA CYS A 97 -3.07 12.08 7.28
C CYS A 97 -3.49 11.00 6.28
N PHE A 98 -2.80 10.98 5.15
CA PHE A 98 -3.01 10.03 4.07
C PHE A 98 -1.69 9.37 3.72
N LEU A 99 -1.74 8.09 3.41
CA LEU A 99 -0.62 7.33 2.88
C LEU A 99 -0.83 7.15 1.38
N ILE A 100 0.16 7.51 0.58
CA ILE A 100 0.12 7.38 -0.86
C ILE A 100 1.20 6.40 -1.29
N LYS A 101 0.81 5.28 -1.90
CA LYS A 101 1.73 4.29 -2.47
C LYS A 101 1.79 4.44 -3.99
N LEU A 102 2.99 4.68 -4.50
CA LEU A 102 3.23 4.82 -5.93
C LEU A 102 3.54 3.44 -6.51
N VAL A 103 2.60 2.90 -7.28
CA VAL A 103 2.75 1.57 -7.88
C VAL A 103 3.52 1.70 -9.18
N MET A 104 4.66 1.04 -9.27
CA MET A 104 5.37 0.90 -10.53
C MET A 104 4.86 -0.33 -11.26
N MET A 105 4.02 -0.13 -12.28
CA MET A 105 3.81 -1.17 -13.28
C MET A 105 5.08 -1.25 -14.13
N LEU A 106 5.80 -2.37 -14.06
CA LEU A 106 6.79 -2.69 -15.07
C LEU A 106 6.00 -3.00 -16.34
N ILE A 107 6.27 -2.28 -17.43
CA ILE A 107 5.76 -2.67 -18.74
C ILE A 107 6.53 -3.95 -19.06
N THR A 108 5.89 -5.10 -18.85
CA THR A 108 6.44 -6.39 -19.26
C THR A 108 6.58 -6.35 -20.78
N SER A 109 7.75 -6.72 -21.27
CA SER A 109 8.20 -6.63 -22.66
C SER A 109 7.42 -7.48 -23.67
N GLU A 110 6.28 -8.06 -23.29
CA GLU A 110 5.45 -8.91 -24.16
C GLU A 110 4.74 -8.11 -25.27
N HIS A 111 4.51 -6.81 -25.10
CA HIS A 111 3.84 -5.99 -26.12
C HIS A 111 4.76 -5.47 -27.24
N LEU A 112 6.10 -5.62 -27.13
CA LEU A 112 7.03 -5.15 -28.16
C LEU A 112 7.31 -6.17 -29.28
N GLN A 113 6.83 -7.42 -29.16
CA GLN A 113 6.99 -8.44 -30.21
C GLN A 113 5.82 -8.51 -31.20
N LYS A 114 4.67 -7.86 -30.91
CA LYS A 114 3.47 -7.88 -31.77
C LYS A 114 3.42 -6.74 -32.80
N ALA A 115 4.50 -5.99 -32.98
CA ALA A 115 4.60 -4.89 -33.97
C ALA A 115 5.63 -5.17 -35.07
N ARG A 116 6.13 -6.41 -35.17
CA ARG A 116 7.20 -6.82 -36.09
C ARG A 116 6.85 -8.09 -36.90
N GLY A 117 5.56 -8.26 -37.19
CA GLY A 117 5.03 -9.26 -38.11
C GLY A 117 4.04 -8.61 -39.07
#